data_AF-A0A165X9Y7-F1
#
_entry.id   AF-A0A165X9Y7-F1
#
_cell.length_a   1.000
_cell.length_b   1.000
_cell.length_c   1.000
_cell.angle_alpha   90.00
_cell.angle_beta   90.00
_cell.angle_gamma   90.00
#
_symmetry.space_group_name_H-M   'P 1'
#
loop_
_entity.id
_entity.type
_entity.pdbx_description
1 polymer ?
#
loop_
_entity_poly.entity_id
_entity_poly.type
_entity_poly.pdbx_seq_one_letter_code
_entity_poly.pdbx_strand_id
1 'polypeptide(L)'
;MIGLIGSFLSFGVVVLIAYGALAGAALAFLARFDPRTPDWLSTLAAVSLLCVSIWHFSALHHDREAEVAQLRADYKALTRVTAAHKIIAEQANSGLLERIQQMRGLEEKVRDYELELARGSAAACPSDPAYVNRMRSLKFRKAL
;
A
#
# COMPACT_ATOMS: atom_id res chain seq x y z
N MET A 1 10.50 16.17 9.79
CA MET A 1 9.73 16.21 11.06
C MET A 1 9.27 17.61 11.45
N ILE A 2 10.15 18.62 11.48
CA ILE A 2 9.79 20.01 11.88
C ILE A 2 8.70 20.63 10.97
N GLY A 3 8.76 20.39 9.65
CA GLY A 3 7.74 20.89 8.71
C GLY A 3 6.35 20.27 8.88
N LEU A 4 6.27 19.00 9.30
CA LEU A 4 4.99 18.35 9.61
C LEU A 4 4.34 18.97 10.84
N ILE A 5 5.12 19.20 11.90
CA ILE A 5 4.63 19.81 13.16
C ILE A 5 4.12 21.24 12.92
N GLY A 6 4.82 22.03 12.11
CA GLY A 6 4.37 23.37 11.72
C GLY A 6 3.07 23.35 10.90
N SER A 7 2.92 22.38 10.00
CA SER A 7 1.70 22.20 9.21
C SER A 7 0.51 21.76 10.07
N PHE A 8 0.71 20.84 11.03
CA PHE A 8 -0.32 20.44 12.00
C PHE A 8 -0.77 21.57 12.92
N LEU A 9 0.17 22.39 13.42
CA LEU A 9 -0.14 23.57 14.23
C LEU A 9 -0.92 24.60 13.42
N SER A 10 -0.51 24.87 12.18
CA SER A 10 -1.20 25.80 11.29
C SER A 10 -2.63 25.33 11.00
N PHE A 11 -2.82 24.05 10.68
CA PHE A 11 -4.15 23.49 10.40
C PHE A 11 -5.05 23.52 11.65
N GLY A 12 -4.50 23.13 12.81
CA GLY A 12 -5.23 23.16 14.07
C GLY A 12 -5.73 24.55 14.43
N VAL A 13 -4.90 25.58 14.22
CA VAL A 13 -5.25 26.99 14.47
C VAL A 13 -6.35 27.48 13.52
N VAL A 14 -6.26 27.18 12.22
CA VAL A 14 -7.26 27.58 11.22
C VAL A 14 -8.64 26.98 11.54
N VAL A 15 -8.68 25.70 11.93
CA VAL A 15 -9.91 25.01 12.36
C VAL A 15 -10.47 25.65 13.63
N LEU A 16 -9.62 25.92 14.63
CA LEU A 16 -10.03 26.55 15.88
C LEU A 16 -10.63 27.95 15.65
N ILE A 17 -10.04 28.73 14.74
CA ILE A 17 -10.54 30.05 14.36
C ILE A 17 -11.89 29.93 13.64
N ALA A 18 -12.05 28.98 12.72
CA ALA A 18 -13.31 28.78 11.99
C ALA A 18 -14.47 28.42 12.92
N TYR A 19 -14.27 27.45 13.81
CA TYR A 19 -15.29 27.03 14.79
C TYR A 19 -15.50 28.08 15.88
N GLY A 20 -14.43 28.75 16.32
CA GLY A 20 -14.49 29.85 17.30
C GLY A 20 -15.30 31.03 16.77
N ALA A 21 -15.10 31.41 15.50
CA ALA A 21 -15.88 32.46 14.85
C ALA A 21 -17.36 32.07 14.71
N LEU A 22 -17.65 30.81 14.35
CA LEU A 22 -19.03 30.32 14.26
C LEU A 22 -19.74 30.31 15.61
N ALA A 23 -19.08 29.83 16.67
CA ALA A 23 -19.61 29.88 18.03
C ALA A 23 -19.78 31.33 18.51
N GLY A 24 -18.81 32.19 18.22
CA GLY A 24 -18.87 33.62 18.51
C GLY A 24 -20.03 34.31 17.80
N ALA A 25 -20.32 33.95 16.55
CA ALA A 25 -21.47 34.48 15.81
C ALA A 25 -22.80 34.07 16.44
N ALA A 26 -22.92 32.81 16.88
CA ALA A 26 -24.10 32.32 17.58
C ALA A 26 -24.31 33.06 18.91
N LEU A 27 -23.24 33.27 19.68
CA LEU A 27 -23.29 34.02 20.94
C LEU A 27 -23.62 35.51 20.70
N ALA A 28 -23.03 36.14 19.68
CA ALA A 28 -23.35 37.52 19.31
C ALA A 28 -24.80 37.66 18.88
N PHE A 29 -25.36 36.67 18.17
CA PHE A 29 -26.76 36.67 17.81
C PHE A 29 -27.68 36.50 19.04
N LEU A 30 -27.32 35.63 19.98
CA LEU A 30 -28.07 35.45 21.23
C LEU A 30 -27.99 36.68 22.14
N ALA A 31 -26.88 37.42 22.12
CA ALA A 31 -26.74 38.66 22.88
C ALA A 31 -27.78 39.71 22.50
N ARG A 32 -28.34 39.66 21.29
CA ARG A 32 -29.44 40.55 20.86
C ARG A 32 -30.67 40.49 21.79
N PHE A 33 -30.88 39.39 22.53
CA PHE A 33 -31.99 39.27 23.47
C PHE A 33 -31.70 39.91 24.84
N ASP A 34 -30.47 40.38 25.10
CA ASP A 34 -30.13 41.12 26.31
C ASP A 34 -30.49 42.62 26.12
N PRO A 35 -31.34 43.21 26.98
CA PRO A 35 -31.74 44.61 26.89
C PRO A 35 -30.59 45.61 27.05
N ARG A 36 -29.40 45.17 27.51
CA ARG A 36 -28.22 46.03 27.68
C ARG A 36 -27.40 46.21 26.41
N THR A 37 -27.60 45.36 25.41
CA THR A 37 -26.82 45.40 24.15
C THR A 37 -27.67 45.91 23.00
N PRO A 38 -27.22 46.91 22.24
CA PRO A 38 -28.00 47.42 21.13
C PRO A 38 -27.98 46.45 19.94
N ASP A 39 -29.16 46.21 19.36
CA ASP A 39 -29.42 45.25 18.27
C ASP A 39 -28.49 45.39 17.05
N TRP A 40 -28.06 46.60 16.72
CA TRP A 40 -27.20 46.86 15.56
C TRP A 40 -25.76 46.40 15.79
N LEU A 41 -25.25 46.44 17.03
CA LEU A 41 -23.91 45.95 17.36
C LEU A 41 -23.87 44.42 17.34
N SER A 42 -24.88 43.77 17.91
CA SER A 42 -24.97 42.31 17.96
C SER A 42 -25.11 41.71 16.56
N THR A 43 -25.93 42.32 15.70
CA THR A 43 -26.10 41.89 14.31
C THR A 43 -24.84 42.10 13.46
N LEU A 44 -24.14 43.24 13.58
CA LEU A 44 -22.87 43.46 12.87
C LEU A 44 -21.78 42.47 13.32
N ALA A 45 -21.68 42.21 14.63
CA ALA A 45 -20.74 41.22 15.17
C ALA A 45 -21.07 39.80 14.69
N ALA A 46 -22.35 39.41 14.69
CA ALA A 46 -22.77 38.10 14.21
C ALA A 46 -22.47 37.90 12.71
N VAL A 47 -22.77 38.89 11.88
CA VAL A 47 -22.54 38.82 10.42
C VAL A 47 -21.06 38.79 10.09
N SER A 48 -20.25 39.64 10.74
CA SER A 48 -18.80 39.66 10.51
C SER A 48 -18.13 38.34 10.90
N LEU A 49 -18.50 37.77 12.05
CA LEU A 49 -18.00 36.46 12.49
C LEU A 49 -18.47 35.32 11.58
N LEU A 50 -19.70 35.37 11.06
CA LEU A 50 -20.19 34.42 10.06
C LEU A 50 -19.35 34.49 8.78
N CYS A 51 -19.08 35.68 8.24
CA CYS A 51 -18.25 35.84 7.04
C CYS A 51 -16.84 35.24 7.24
N VAL A 52 -16.22 35.47 8.40
CA VAL A 52 -14.91 34.90 8.73
C VAL A 52 -14.97 33.37 8.79
N SER A 53 -16.01 32.82 9.41
CA SER A 53 -16.20 31.37 9.51
C SER A 53 -16.37 30.72 8.12
N ILE A 54 -17.24 31.29 7.28
CA ILE A 54 -17.52 30.78 5.93
C ILE A 54 -16.25 30.82 5.07
N TRP A 55 -15.49 31.91 5.13
CA TRP A 55 -14.22 32.02 4.41
C TRP A 55 -13.25 30.90 4.79
N HIS A 56 -13.07 30.64 6.09
CA HIS A 56 -12.16 29.60 6.56
C HIS A 56 -12.67 28.20 6.19
N PHE A 57 -13.97 27.93 6.33
CA PHE A 57 -14.54 26.64 5.91
C PHE A 57 -14.40 26.42 4.40
N SER A 58 -14.57 27.45 3.58
CA SER A 58 -14.38 27.36 2.13
C SER A 58 -12.93 27.08 1.76
N ALA A 59 -11.97 27.76 2.41
CA ALA A 59 -10.54 27.50 2.19
C ALA A 59 -10.16 26.07 2.61
N LEU A 60 -10.62 25.64 3.79
CA LEU A 60 -10.45 24.27 4.29
C LEU A 60 -11.01 23.22 3.33
N HIS A 61 -12.15 23.50 2.68
CA HIS A 61 -12.76 22.56 1.77
C HIS A 61 -11.91 22.34 0.51
N HIS A 62 -11.43 23.42 -0.12
CA HIS A 62 -10.59 23.31 -1.32
C HIS A 62 -9.24 22.66 -1.04
N ASP A 63 -8.62 22.93 0.10
CA ASP A 63 -7.37 22.25 0.49
C ASP A 63 -7.59 20.74 0.63
N ARG A 64 -8.73 20.33 1.19
CA ARG A 64 -9.09 18.90 1.33
C ARG A 64 -9.37 18.23 -0.01
N GLU A 65 -10.00 18.92 -0.96
CA GLU A 65 -10.20 18.38 -2.31
C GLU A 65 -8.87 18.12 -3.02
N ALA A 66 -7.90 19.03 -2.88
CA ALA A 66 -6.57 18.87 -3.45
C ALA A 66 -5.80 17.69 -2.81
N GLU A 67 -5.83 17.57 -1.48
CA GLU A 67 -5.21 16.45 -0.76
C GLU A 67 -5.85 15.11 -1.16
N VAL A 68 -7.18 15.03 -1.24
CA VAL A 68 -7.90 13.81 -1.64
C VAL A 68 -7.57 13.42 -3.07
N ALA A 69 -7.44 14.40 -3.98
CA ALA A 69 -7.05 14.14 -5.37
C ALA A 69 -5.63 13.54 -5.46
N GLN A 70 -4.68 14.08 -4.70
CA GLN A 70 -3.31 13.55 -4.62
C GLN A 70 -3.29 12.14 -4.02
N LEU A 71 -3.94 11.94 -2.87
CA LEU A 71 -4.04 10.63 -2.21
C LEU A 71 -4.66 9.57 -3.13
N ARG A 72 -5.66 9.95 -3.94
CA ARG A 72 -6.28 9.04 -4.91
C ARG A 72 -5.35 8.71 -6.07
N ALA A 73 -4.50 9.64 -6.50
CA ALA A 73 -3.48 9.39 -7.51
C ALA A 73 -2.41 8.43 -6.98
N ASP A 74 -1.93 8.64 -5.76
CA ASP A 74 -0.94 7.77 -5.11
C ASP A 74 -1.50 6.37 -4.87
N TYR A 75 -2.75 6.25 -4.42
CA TYR A 75 -3.42 4.96 -4.28
C TYR A 75 -3.55 4.22 -5.62
N LYS A 76 -3.86 4.92 -6.71
CA LYS A 76 -3.88 4.33 -8.06
C LYS A 76 -2.50 3.89 -8.53
N ALA A 77 -1.44 4.63 -8.19
CA ALA A 77 -0.08 4.21 -8.50
C ALA A 77 0.30 2.95 -7.71
N LEU A 78 -0.01 2.91 -6.42
CA LEU A 78 0.30 1.78 -5.54
C LEU A 78 -0.43 0.52 -5.98
N THR A 79 -1.72 0.62 -6.35
CA THR A 79 -2.51 -0.53 -6.83
C THR A 79 -1.98 -1.12 -8.14
N ARG A 80 -1.39 -0.30 -9.03
CA ARG A 80 -0.71 -0.80 -10.24
C ARG A 80 0.55 -1.58 -9.88
N VAL A 81 1.33 -1.08 -8.92
CA VAL A 81 2.57 -1.76 -8.46
C VAL A 81 2.23 -3.09 -7.78
N THR A 82 1.20 -3.13 -6.92
CA THR A 82 0.78 -4.37 -6.25
C THR A 82 0.20 -5.37 -7.24
N ALA A 83 -0.55 -4.93 -8.27
CA ALA A 83 -1.01 -5.81 -9.34
C ALA A 83 0.18 -6.42 -10.12
N ALA A 84 1.19 -5.62 -10.46
CA ALA A 84 2.40 -6.12 -11.10
C ALA A 84 3.16 -7.13 -10.22
N HIS A 85 3.29 -6.85 -8.91
CA HIS A 85 3.92 -7.79 -7.97
C HIS A 85 3.15 -9.10 -7.84
N LYS A 86 1.81 -9.06 -7.90
CA LYS A 86 0.99 -10.27 -7.85
C LYS A 86 1.27 -11.18 -9.05
N ILE A 87 1.38 -10.60 -10.26
CA ILE A 87 1.70 -11.36 -11.48
C ILE A 87 3.10 -11.97 -11.39
N ILE A 88 4.09 -11.20 -10.91
CA ILE A 88 5.46 -11.68 -10.72
C ILE A 88 5.49 -12.82 -9.68
N ALA A 89 4.77 -12.68 -8.56
CA ALA A 89 4.70 -13.70 -7.54
C ALA A 89 4.04 -14.99 -8.05
N GLU A 90 2.99 -14.87 -8.87
CA GLU A 90 2.29 -16.01 -9.48
C GLU A 90 3.19 -16.75 -10.49
N GLN A 91 3.93 -15.99 -11.32
CA GLN A 91 4.90 -16.55 -12.27
C GLN A 91 6.13 -17.17 -11.57
N ALA A 92 6.61 -16.58 -10.48
CA ALA A 92 7.68 -17.15 -9.68
C ALA A 92 7.24 -18.46 -9.00
N ASN A 93 6.00 -18.51 -8.50
CA ASN A 93 5.46 -19.70 -7.85
C ASN A 93 5.27 -20.86 -8.84
N SER A 94 4.77 -20.60 -10.06
CA SER A 94 4.64 -21.64 -11.10
C SER A 94 6.01 -22.19 -11.53
N GLY A 95 7.01 -21.32 -11.70
CA GLY A 95 8.38 -21.73 -12.03
C GLY A 95 9.04 -22.55 -10.90
N LEU A 96 8.76 -22.24 -9.63
CA LEU A 96 9.22 -23.03 -8.49
C LEU A 96 8.55 -24.42 -8.45
N LEU A 97 7.25 -24.49 -8.74
CA LEU A 97 6.49 -25.75 -8.79
C LEU A 97 7.02 -26.68 -9.88
N GLU A 98 7.36 -26.14 -11.05
CA GLU A 98 7.97 -26.90 -12.14
C GLU A 98 9.34 -27.45 -11.74
N ARG A 99 10.18 -26.65 -11.07
CA ARG A 99 11.47 -27.11 -10.54
C ARG A 99 11.32 -28.21 -9.49
N ILE A 100 10.32 -28.12 -8.61
CA ILE A 100 10.03 -29.17 -7.62
C ILE A 100 9.62 -30.47 -8.31
N GLN A 101 8.81 -30.42 -9.37
CA GLN A 101 8.45 -31.60 -10.15
C GLN A 101 9.67 -32.22 -10.86
N GLN A 102 10.52 -31.39 -11.47
CA GLN A 102 11.77 -31.86 -12.10
C GLN A 102 12.71 -32.53 -11.07
N MET A 103 12.83 -31.97 -9.86
CA MET A 103 13.63 -32.55 -8.78
C MET A 103 13.06 -33.91 -8.32
N ARG A 104 11.74 -34.03 -8.11
CA ARG A 104 11.10 -35.31 -7.75
C ARG A 104 11.32 -36.40 -8.80
N GLY A 105 11.18 -36.07 -10.08
CA GLY A 105 11.43 -37.02 -11.17
C GLY A 105 12.91 -37.46 -11.25
N LEU A 106 13.84 -36.64 -10.78
CA LEU A 106 15.24 -37.01 -10.65
C LEU A 106 15.49 -37.90 -9.42
N GLU A 107 14.91 -37.56 -8.27
CA GLU A 107 15.01 -38.39 -7.05
C GLU A 107 14.49 -39.81 -7.29
N GLU A 108 13.37 -39.95 -8.01
CA GLU A 108 12.82 -41.27 -8.36
C GLU A 108 13.78 -42.06 -9.25
N LYS A 109 14.35 -41.43 -10.29
CA LYS A 109 15.36 -42.06 -11.15
C LYS A 109 16.59 -42.48 -10.35
N VAL A 110 17.11 -41.62 -9.47
CA VAL A 110 18.28 -41.91 -8.63
C VAL A 110 17.97 -43.09 -7.69
N ARG A 111 16.80 -43.10 -7.05
CA ARG A 111 16.36 -44.19 -6.18
C ARG A 111 16.25 -45.52 -6.93
N ASP A 112 15.69 -45.51 -8.13
CA ASP A 112 15.58 -46.71 -8.96
C ASP A 112 16.97 -47.23 -9.36
N TYR A 113 17.92 -46.35 -9.65
CA TYR A 113 19.32 -46.73 -9.88
C TYR A 113 19.98 -47.32 -8.64
N GLU A 114 19.79 -46.73 -7.46
CA GLU A 114 20.34 -47.28 -6.20
C GLU A 114 19.78 -48.69 -5.93
N LEU A 115 18.52 -48.92 -6.26
CA LEU A 115 17.86 -50.21 -6.13
C LEU A 115 18.39 -51.24 -7.13
N GLU A 116 18.66 -50.83 -8.38
CA GLU A 116 19.33 -51.66 -9.39
C GLU A 116 20.79 -51.99 -9.00
N LEU A 117 21.51 -51.03 -8.41
CA LEU A 117 22.86 -51.21 -7.88
C LEU A 117 22.88 -52.22 -6.73
N ALA A 118 21.95 -52.09 -5.78
CA ALA A 118 21.79 -52.99 -4.64
C ALA A 118 21.41 -54.42 -5.08
N ARG A 119 20.68 -54.57 -6.20
CA ARG A 119 20.34 -55.86 -6.80
C ARG A 119 21.48 -56.48 -7.61
N GLY A 120 22.60 -55.78 -7.81
CA GLY A 120 23.78 -56.28 -8.53
C GLY A 120 23.53 -56.55 -10.02
N SER A 121 22.58 -55.83 -10.65
CA SER A 121 22.26 -56.04 -12.07
C SER A 121 23.36 -55.46 -12.98
N ALA A 122 23.62 -56.09 -14.12
CA ALA A 122 24.67 -55.69 -15.06
C ALA A 122 24.52 -54.25 -15.59
N ALA A 123 23.32 -53.68 -15.54
CA ALA A 123 23.02 -52.31 -15.97
C ALA A 123 23.61 -51.22 -15.05
N ALA A 124 24.01 -51.58 -13.83
CA ALA A 124 24.56 -50.70 -12.82
C ALA A 124 26.10 -50.68 -12.76
N CYS A 125 26.78 -51.46 -13.62
CA CYS A 125 28.24 -51.51 -13.65
C CYS A 125 28.84 -50.22 -14.22
N PRO A 126 29.74 -49.53 -13.49
CA PRO A 126 30.37 -48.29 -13.97
C PRO A 126 31.26 -48.47 -15.21
N SER A 127 31.55 -49.71 -15.59
CA SER A 127 32.27 -50.08 -16.81
C SER A 127 31.39 -50.19 -18.06
N ASP A 128 30.06 -50.12 -17.94
CA ASP A 128 29.13 -50.21 -19.07
C ASP A 128 28.97 -48.83 -19.76
N PRO A 129 29.21 -48.69 -21.09
CA PRO A 129 28.96 -47.44 -21.81
C PRO A 129 27.50 -46.94 -21.71
N ALA A 130 26.53 -47.84 -21.51
CA ALA A 130 25.14 -47.46 -21.27
C ALA A 130 24.93 -46.77 -19.91
N TYR A 131 25.75 -47.10 -18.91
CA TYR A 131 25.75 -46.45 -17.59
C TYR A 131 26.25 -45.00 -17.68
N VAL A 132 27.36 -44.76 -18.39
CA VAL A 132 27.95 -43.42 -18.55
C VAL A 132 27.01 -42.45 -19.29
N ASN A 133 26.30 -42.94 -20.31
CA ASN A 133 25.31 -42.13 -21.04
C ASN A 133 24.09 -41.77 -20.19
N ARG A 134 23.63 -42.68 -19.31
CA ARG A 134 22.55 -42.42 -18.35
C ARG A 134 22.95 -41.42 -17.26
N MET A 135 24.18 -41.49 -16.76
CA MET A 135 24.73 -40.49 -15.82
C MET A 135 24.92 -39.10 -16.47
N ARG A 136 25.22 -39.05 -17.77
CA ARG A 136 25.30 -37.78 -18.52
C ARG A 136 23.95 -37.09 -18.68
N SER A 137 22.87 -37.84 -18.87
CA SER A 137 21.52 -37.26 -19.01
C SER A 137 20.96 -36.73 -17.67
N LEU A 138 21.48 -37.21 -16.55
CA LEU A 138 21.15 -36.71 -15.20
C LEU A 138 21.94 -35.45 -14.81
N LYS A 139 23.02 -35.09 -15.51
CA LYS A 139 23.74 -33.84 -15.25
C LYS A 139 22.91 -32.66 -15.75
N PHE A 140 22.47 -31.81 -14.82
CA PHE A 140 21.92 -30.50 -15.15
C PHE A 140 22.90 -29.76 -16.08
N ARG A 141 22.43 -29.40 -17.28
CA ARG A 141 23.11 -28.38 -18.09
C ARG A 141 23.00 -27.08 -17.29
N LYS A 142 24.11 -26.63 -16.71
CA LYS A 142 24.22 -25.35 -16.01
C LYS A 142 23.81 -24.28 -17.03
N ALA A 143 22.61 -23.73 -16.90
CA ALA A 143 22.17 -22.62 -17.73
C ALA A 143 23.09 -21.44 -17.39
N LEU A 144 23.83 -21.00 -18.40
CA LEU A 144 24.71 -19.82 -18.37
C LEU A 144 23.89 -18.64 -18.87
#